data_AF-A0A956RJC7-F1
#
_entry.id   AF-A0A956RJC7-F1
#
_cell.length_a   1.000
_cell.length_b   1.000
_cell.length_c   1.000
_cell.angle_alpha   90.00
_cell.angle_beta   90.00
_cell.angle_gamma   90.00
#
_symmetry.space_group_name_H-M   'P 1'
#
loop_
_entity.id
_entity.type
_entity.pdbx_description
1 polymer ?
#
loop_
_entity_poly.entity_id
_entity_poly.type
_entity_poly.pdbx_seq_one_letter_code
_entity_poly.pdbx_strand_id
1 'polypeptide(L)'
;MISKKRVLETLSAARLRELGDALAVNRRGSATKHGLIGRLARAKRVTAVDLLVRLRRAELKAICRAQGLSEVGRANATLIHRIVSRGAADASDPSRGDARPPGKRRSFYDLEYSVEPGGARMDVHYIRGSLAEIKADLAKELANPDCLYYLCWYGATLSLGVYQRGFRVRAFDLHPHLTLRVDGFPAITFGPEGPRGYDFTRYDEQLEGSIAKQMLDRTIRHTADVAWDRLRVPALRGDVAREGDLVSITGEWFADDENPEYDEDELLDQGYLRYGWSDLEM
;
A
#
# COMPACT_ATOMS: atom_id res chain seq x y z
N MET A 1 -11.97 22.27 15.42
CA MET A 1 -11.06 21.26 16.02
C MET A 1 -11.81 20.40 17.04
N ILE A 2 -11.75 19.06 16.94
CA ILE A 2 -12.41 18.17 17.92
C ILE A 2 -11.76 18.35 19.29
N SER A 3 -12.58 18.57 20.32
CA SER A 3 -12.06 18.78 21.67
C SER A 3 -11.61 17.44 22.27
N LYS A 4 -10.46 17.45 22.95
CA LYS A 4 -9.94 16.27 23.69
C LYS A 4 -11.00 15.70 24.65
N LYS A 5 -11.79 16.58 25.27
CA LYS A 5 -12.89 16.20 26.18
C LYS A 5 -13.92 15.30 25.47
N ARG A 6 -14.35 15.68 24.27
CA ARG A 6 -15.37 14.94 23.49
C ARG A 6 -14.89 13.54 23.09
N VAL A 7 -13.61 13.39 22.74
CA VAL A 7 -12.98 12.08 22.48
C VAL A 7 -13.00 11.20 23.73
N LEU A 8 -12.66 11.77 24.90
CA LEU A 8 -12.60 11.01 26.15
C LEU A 8 -13.99 10.61 26.69
N GLU A 9 -15.04 11.34 26.35
CA GLU A 9 -16.42 11.05 26.76
C GLU A 9 -16.96 9.73 26.20
N THR A 10 -16.48 9.30 25.02
CA THR A 10 -16.89 8.04 24.38
C THR A 10 -16.27 6.80 25.02
N LEU A 11 -15.20 6.96 25.80
CA LEU A 11 -14.46 5.84 26.40
C LEU A 11 -15.10 5.37 27.71
N SER A 12 -14.88 4.10 28.05
CA SER A 12 -15.30 3.54 29.33
C SER A 12 -14.44 4.09 30.48
N ALA A 13 -14.97 4.06 31.71
CA ALA A 13 -14.22 4.51 32.89
C ALA A 13 -12.96 3.66 33.14
N ALA A 14 -13.02 2.36 32.85
CA ALA A 14 -11.87 1.47 32.96
C ALA A 14 -10.76 1.87 31.98
N ARG A 15 -11.13 2.13 30.73
CA ARG A 15 -10.18 2.55 29.71
C ARG A 15 -9.53 3.89 30.01
N LEU A 16 -10.29 4.84 30.53
CA LEU A 16 -9.77 6.14 30.95
C LEU A 16 -8.75 6.02 32.09
N ARG A 17 -8.88 5.04 32.98
CA ARG A 17 -7.86 4.75 34.01
C ARG A 17 -6.58 4.21 33.38
N GLU A 18 -6.68 3.21 32.51
CA GLU A 18 -5.52 2.65 31.80
C GLU A 18 -4.73 3.73 31.05
N LEU A 19 -5.40 4.62 30.31
CA LEU A 19 -4.76 5.74 29.62
C LEU A 19 -4.13 6.74 30.59
N GLY A 20 -4.81 7.02 31.71
CA GLY A 20 -4.28 7.88 32.77
C GLY A 20 -3.00 7.34 33.40
N ASP A 21 -2.92 6.03 33.60
CA ASP A 21 -1.77 5.35 34.20
C ASP A 21 -0.62 5.30 33.19
N ALA A 22 -0.90 4.90 31.93
CA ALA A 22 0.07 4.82 30.85
C ALA A 22 0.70 6.18 30.45
N LEU A 23 0.02 7.29 30.77
CA LEU A 23 0.49 8.67 30.53
C LEU A 23 0.98 9.35 31.82
N ALA A 24 1.01 8.64 32.94
CA ALA A 24 1.39 9.14 34.26
C ALA A 24 0.61 10.40 34.72
N VAL A 25 -0.64 10.55 34.26
CA VAL A 25 -1.55 11.67 34.62
C VAL A 25 -2.33 11.37 35.90
N ASN A 26 -2.44 10.09 36.29
CA ASN A 26 -3.39 9.62 37.29
C ASN A 26 -2.83 9.47 38.72
N ARG A 27 -1.91 10.35 39.14
CA ARG A 27 -1.20 10.20 40.44
C ARG A 27 -2.05 10.41 41.70
N ARG A 28 -3.30 10.88 41.60
CA ARG A 28 -4.21 11.09 42.75
C ARG A 28 -5.69 10.79 42.39
N GLY A 29 -6.08 9.52 42.50
CA GLY A 29 -7.36 9.05 43.07
C GLY A 29 -8.71 9.68 42.71
N SER A 30 -8.97 10.18 41.49
CA SER A 30 -10.40 10.40 41.11
C SER A 30 -10.98 9.09 40.62
N ALA A 31 -11.97 8.59 41.34
CA ALA A 31 -12.70 7.38 41.00
C ALA A 31 -13.78 7.60 39.91
N THR A 32 -14.18 8.85 39.65
CA THR A 32 -15.31 9.13 38.75
C THR A 32 -14.84 9.32 37.30
N LYS A 33 -15.64 8.84 36.33
CA LYS A 33 -15.40 9.00 34.89
C LYS A 33 -15.17 10.48 34.52
N HIS A 34 -16.02 11.37 35.01
CA HIS A 34 -15.93 12.81 34.76
C HIS A 34 -14.62 13.42 35.30
N GLY A 35 -14.16 12.98 36.48
CA GLY A 35 -12.89 13.43 37.04
C GLY A 35 -11.68 12.96 36.22
N LEU A 36 -11.71 11.73 35.70
CA LEU A 36 -10.69 11.20 34.79
C LEU A 36 -10.64 11.99 33.47
N ILE A 37 -11.81 12.23 32.85
CA ILE A 37 -11.92 13.05 31.64
C ILE A 37 -11.34 14.45 31.88
N GLY A 38 -11.74 15.11 32.97
CA GLY A 38 -11.28 16.46 33.30
C GLY A 38 -9.77 16.56 33.54
N ARG A 39 -9.11 15.51 34.04
CA ARG A 39 -7.65 15.48 34.21
C ARG A 39 -6.92 15.26 32.89
N LEU A 40 -7.30 14.24 32.14
CA LEU A 40 -6.70 13.94 30.83
C LEU A 40 -6.91 15.12 29.86
N ALA A 41 -8.09 15.75 29.90
CA ALA A 41 -8.39 16.93 29.10
C ALA A 41 -7.40 18.09 29.38
N ARG A 42 -7.09 18.35 30.65
CA ARG A 42 -6.23 19.46 31.10
C ARG A 42 -4.73 19.15 31.13
N ALA A 43 -4.33 17.89 30.92
CA ALA A 43 -2.94 17.51 30.88
C ALA A 43 -2.25 18.14 29.65
N LYS A 44 -1.42 19.17 29.89
CA LYS A 44 -0.71 19.92 28.84
C LYS A 44 0.30 19.08 28.05
N ARG A 45 0.88 18.06 28.68
CA ARG A 45 1.90 17.18 28.08
C ARG A 45 1.34 16.10 27.16
N VAL A 46 0.02 15.95 27.11
CA VAL A 46 -0.65 14.92 26.33
C VAL A 46 -1.42 15.61 25.23
N THR A 47 -1.10 15.40 23.96
CA THR A 47 -1.90 15.95 22.85
C THR A 47 -3.13 15.09 22.58
N ALA A 48 -4.05 15.55 21.74
CA ALA A 48 -5.16 14.71 21.29
C ALA A 48 -4.66 13.53 20.44
N VAL A 49 -3.64 13.74 19.62
CA VAL A 49 -3.03 12.70 18.78
C VAL A 49 -2.36 11.62 19.64
N ASP A 50 -1.64 12.00 20.69
CA ASP A 50 -1.00 11.05 21.62
C ASP A 50 -2.02 10.11 22.29
N LEU A 51 -3.22 10.62 22.57
CA LEU A 51 -4.31 9.80 23.10
C LEU A 51 -4.82 8.84 22.03
N LEU A 52 -5.11 9.34 20.83
CA LEU A 52 -5.69 8.58 19.73
C LEU A 52 -4.79 7.43 19.27
N VAL A 53 -3.47 7.62 19.19
CA VAL A 53 -2.49 6.58 18.82
C VAL A 53 -2.49 5.41 19.81
N ARG A 54 -2.90 5.64 21.07
CA ARG A 54 -2.96 4.60 22.11
C ARG A 54 -4.29 3.88 22.19
N LEU A 55 -5.28 4.29 21.39
CA LEU A 55 -6.60 3.66 21.35
C LEU A 55 -6.60 2.41 20.48
N ARG A 56 -7.41 1.45 20.87
CA ARG A 56 -7.70 0.26 20.05
C ARG A 56 -8.58 0.68 18.88
N ARG A 57 -8.49 -0.07 17.79
CA ARG A 57 -9.28 0.17 16.57
C ARG A 57 -10.79 0.27 16.82
N ALA A 58 -11.35 -0.61 17.65
CA ALA A 58 -12.76 -0.57 18.02
C ALA A 58 -13.15 0.72 18.76
N GLU A 59 -12.24 1.29 19.54
CA GLU A 59 -12.43 2.56 20.25
C GLU A 59 -12.40 3.74 19.29
N LEU A 60 -11.46 3.73 18.33
CA LEU A 60 -11.39 4.72 17.25
C LEU A 60 -12.68 4.72 16.41
N LYS A 61 -13.21 3.54 16.05
CA LYS A 61 -14.49 3.42 15.36
C LYS A 61 -15.66 3.95 16.20
N ALA A 62 -15.69 3.62 17.49
CA ALA A 62 -16.72 4.16 18.39
C ALA A 62 -16.67 5.69 18.49
N ILE A 63 -15.48 6.29 18.48
CA ILE A 63 -15.31 7.75 18.40
C ILE A 63 -15.81 8.29 17.07
N CYS A 64 -15.50 7.64 15.94
CA CYS A 64 -16.01 8.04 14.63
C CYS A 64 -17.54 8.04 14.61
N ARG A 65 -18.19 6.95 15.07
CA ARG A 65 -19.65 6.85 15.16
C ARG A 65 -20.28 7.92 16.07
N ALA A 66 -19.73 8.10 17.27
CA ALA A 66 -20.23 9.13 18.21
C ALA A 66 -20.09 10.56 17.67
N GLN A 67 -19.29 10.74 16.63
CA GLN A 67 -19.07 12.00 15.96
C GLN A 67 -19.75 12.10 14.60
N GLY A 68 -20.39 11.04 14.10
CA GLY A 68 -20.94 11.02 12.74
C GLY A 68 -19.85 11.11 11.67
N LEU A 69 -18.71 10.45 11.89
CA LEU A 69 -17.64 10.26 10.92
C LEU A 69 -17.68 8.84 10.36
N SER A 70 -17.25 8.67 9.10
CA SER A 70 -17.04 7.36 8.48
C SER A 70 -16.10 6.50 9.35
N GLU A 71 -16.48 5.24 9.59
CA GLU A 71 -15.67 4.23 10.27
C GLU A 71 -14.93 3.27 9.33
N VAL A 72 -14.92 3.60 8.04
CA VAL A 72 -14.28 2.83 6.97
C VAL A 72 -12.75 3.07 6.97
N GLY A 73 -11.97 2.08 6.51
CA GLY A 73 -10.51 2.11 6.44
C GLY A 73 -9.83 1.14 7.42
N ARG A 74 -8.87 0.33 6.97
CA ARG A 74 -8.21 -0.77 7.72
C ARG A 74 -7.12 -0.33 8.70
N ALA A 75 -6.46 0.79 8.43
CA ALA A 75 -5.41 1.33 9.29
C ALA A 75 -6.01 2.17 10.43
N ASN A 76 -5.36 2.19 11.60
CA ASN A 76 -5.71 3.12 12.68
C ASN A 76 -5.37 4.56 12.28
N ALA A 77 -4.30 4.77 11.50
CA ALA A 77 -3.85 6.08 11.05
C ALA A 77 -4.95 6.85 10.30
N THR A 78 -5.66 6.18 9.39
CA THR A 78 -6.81 6.75 8.65
C THR A 78 -7.91 7.26 9.59
N LEU A 79 -8.30 6.45 10.59
CA LEU A 79 -9.31 6.86 11.58
C LEU A 79 -8.82 8.03 12.44
N ILE A 80 -7.56 8.04 12.84
CA ILE A 80 -6.96 9.12 13.64
C ILE A 80 -6.92 10.42 12.84
N HIS A 81 -6.43 10.37 11.58
CA HIS A 81 -6.41 11.51 10.67
C HIS A 81 -7.81 12.10 10.52
N ARG A 82 -8.82 11.27 10.25
CA ARG A 82 -10.22 11.70 10.11
C ARG A 82 -10.76 12.39 11.38
N ILE A 83 -10.44 11.87 12.57
CA ILE A 83 -10.82 12.48 13.85
C ILE A 83 -10.11 13.82 14.09
N VAL A 84 -8.88 14.00 13.60
CA VAL A 84 -8.12 15.24 13.79
C VAL A 84 -8.53 16.30 12.76
N SER A 85 -8.64 15.92 11.49
CA SER A 85 -8.83 16.80 10.33
C SER A 85 -10.23 17.41 10.23
N ARG A 86 -11.25 16.84 10.89
CA ARG A 86 -12.57 17.47 11.07
C ARG A 86 -12.51 18.86 11.75
N GLY A 87 -11.34 19.25 12.26
CA GLY A 87 -11.11 20.57 12.80
C GLY A 87 -10.98 21.70 11.79
N ALA A 88 -10.79 21.39 10.51
CA ALA A 88 -10.39 22.31 9.45
C ALA A 88 -11.36 22.30 8.25
N ALA A 89 -12.66 22.13 8.48
CA ALA A 89 -13.64 21.96 7.41
C ALA A 89 -13.57 23.05 6.31
N ASP A 90 -13.69 22.56 5.08
CA ASP A 90 -14.18 23.20 3.86
C ASP A 90 -13.32 24.27 3.18
N ALA A 91 -12.41 23.80 2.34
CA ALA A 91 -12.13 24.41 1.04
C ALA A 91 -11.86 23.29 0.02
N SER A 92 -12.83 23.07 -0.85
CA SER A 92 -12.76 22.18 -2.02
C SER A 92 -11.56 22.52 -2.91
N ASP A 93 -10.69 21.54 -3.13
CA ASP A 93 -9.66 21.56 -4.18
C ASP A 93 -10.31 21.27 -5.55
N PRO A 94 -10.17 22.15 -6.55
CA PRO A 94 -10.72 21.94 -7.89
C PRO A 94 -9.90 20.96 -8.76
N SER A 95 -8.97 20.18 -8.20
CA SER A 95 -8.21 19.16 -8.94
C SER A 95 -8.91 17.79 -9.09
N ARG A 96 -10.15 17.64 -8.60
CA ARG A 96 -11.01 16.44 -8.78
C ARG A 96 -11.34 16.24 -10.27
N GLY A 97 -10.42 15.61 -10.99
CA GLY A 97 -10.69 15.05 -12.31
C GLY A 97 -11.79 14.00 -12.22
N ASP A 98 -12.57 13.85 -13.29
CA ASP A 98 -13.73 12.96 -13.41
C ASP A 98 -13.36 11.47 -13.25
N ALA A 99 -12.95 11.05 -12.05
CA ALA A 99 -12.79 9.66 -11.70
C ALA A 99 -14.15 8.98 -11.83
N ARG A 100 -14.25 8.03 -12.76
CA ARG A 100 -15.51 7.34 -13.03
C ARG A 100 -15.85 6.50 -11.80
N PRO A 101 -17.09 6.55 -11.29
CA PRO A 101 -17.42 5.90 -10.03
C PRO A 101 -17.14 4.39 -10.10
N PRO A 102 -16.68 3.77 -9.00
CA PRO A 102 -16.29 2.36 -8.92
C PRO A 102 -17.46 1.37 -9.14
N GLY A 103 -18.68 1.79 -9.44
CA GLY A 103 -19.87 0.92 -9.50
C GLY A 103 -19.86 -0.19 -10.57
N LYS A 104 -18.77 -0.38 -11.35
CA LYS A 104 -18.68 -1.52 -12.27
C LYS A 104 -17.35 -2.26 -12.12
N ARG A 105 -17.44 -3.52 -11.73
CA ARG A 105 -16.27 -4.40 -11.64
C ARG A 105 -15.63 -4.59 -13.02
N ARG A 106 -14.44 -4.01 -13.20
CA ARG A 106 -13.66 -4.10 -14.44
C ARG A 106 -12.75 -5.31 -14.46
N SER A 107 -12.39 -5.76 -15.65
CA SER A 107 -11.31 -6.71 -15.90
C SER A 107 -10.02 -5.95 -16.17
N PHE A 108 -8.90 -6.41 -15.63
CA PHE A 108 -7.59 -5.75 -15.75
C PHE A 108 -6.45 -6.73 -15.52
N TYR A 109 -5.26 -6.34 -15.93
CA TYR A 109 -4.00 -6.96 -15.52
C TYR A 109 -3.37 -6.13 -14.41
N ASP A 110 -2.66 -6.81 -13.52
CA ASP A 110 -1.91 -6.24 -12.42
C ASP A 110 -0.49 -6.81 -12.49
N LEU A 111 0.48 -5.99 -12.85
CA LEU A 111 1.89 -6.34 -12.71
C LEU A 111 2.38 -5.78 -11.38
N GLU A 112 2.72 -6.69 -10.48
CA GLU A 112 3.21 -6.43 -9.15
C GLU A 112 4.73 -6.60 -9.13
N TYR A 113 5.40 -5.61 -8.56
CA TYR A 113 6.81 -5.66 -8.22
C TYR A 113 6.99 -5.19 -6.79
N SER A 114 7.32 -6.11 -5.88
CA SER A 114 7.46 -5.78 -4.46
C SER A 114 8.71 -6.40 -3.82
N VAL A 115 9.20 -5.79 -2.75
CA VAL A 115 10.32 -6.28 -1.93
C VAL A 115 9.87 -6.29 -0.48
N GLU A 116 9.97 -7.45 0.18
CA GLU A 116 9.59 -7.57 1.59
C GLU A 116 10.49 -6.70 2.50
N PRO A 117 9.97 -6.20 3.63
CA PRO A 117 10.75 -5.38 4.55
C PRO A 117 11.97 -6.12 5.11
N GLY A 118 13.18 -5.59 4.88
CA GLY A 118 14.41 -6.19 5.42
C GLY A 118 15.72 -5.45 5.14
N GLY A 119 15.69 -4.39 4.33
CA GLY A 119 16.86 -3.58 3.98
C GLY A 119 16.61 -2.66 2.78
N ALA A 120 15.68 -3.06 1.91
CA ALA A 120 15.01 -2.21 0.93
C ALA A 120 13.49 -2.35 1.13
N ARG A 121 12.74 -1.48 0.46
CA ARG A 121 11.31 -1.60 0.28
C ARG A 121 11.03 -1.28 -1.18
N MET A 122 10.01 -1.95 -1.72
CA MET A 122 9.33 -1.53 -2.94
C MET A 122 7.94 -2.18 -2.94
N ASP A 123 6.90 -1.47 -3.36
CA ASP A 123 5.57 -2.06 -3.54
C ASP A 123 4.85 -1.37 -4.70
N VAL A 124 5.24 -1.74 -5.91
CA VAL A 124 4.78 -1.10 -7.15
C VAL A 124 3.78 -1.99 -7.87
N HIS A 125 2.67 -1.37 -8.28
CA HIS A 125 1.62 -1.99 -9.08
C HIS A 125 1.41 -1.24 -10.40
N TYR A 126 1.23 -2.00 -11.47
CA TYR A 126 0.86 -1.52 -12.79
C TYR A 126 -0.47 -2.10 -13.22
N ILE A 127 -1.54 -1.29 -13.13
CA ILE A 127 -2.89 -1.67 -13.54
C ILE A 127 -3.11 -1.32 -15.01
N ARG A 128 -3.34 -2.33 -15.86
CA ARG A 128 -3.50 -2.16 -17.31
C ARG A 128 -4.67 -2.89 -17.92
N GLY A 129 -5.17 -2.35 -19.03
CA GLY A 129 -6.26 -2.91 -19.81
C GLY A 129 -5.77 -3.89 -20.88
N SER A 130 -4.47 -3.95 -21.15
CA SER A 130 -3.90 -4.85 -22.14
C SER A 130 -2.57 -5.48 -21.70
N LEU A 131 -2.29 -6.67 -22.25
CA LEU A 131 -1.02 -7.35 -22.03
C LEU A 131 0.14 -6.60 -22.72
N ALA A 132 -0.12 -5.85 -23.78
CA ALA A 132 0.90 -5.05 -24.46
C ALA A 132 1.44 -3.94 -23.56
N GLU A 133 0.56 -3.26 -22.81
CA GLU A 133 0.98 -2.25 -21.84
C GLU A 133 1.77 -2.87 -20.68
N ILE A 134 1.33 -4.02 -20.14
CA ILE A 134 2.07 -4.76 -19.11
C ILE A 134 3.49 -5.10 -19.57
N LYS A 135 3.64 -5.57 -20.82
CA LYS A 135 4.96 -5.87 -21.40
C LYS A 135 5.83 -4.62 -21.50
N ALA A 136 5.24 -3.49 -21.89
CA ALA A 136 5.96 -2.23 -22.01
C ALA A 136 6.41 -1.70 -20.65
N ASP A 137 5.56 -1.77 -19.63
CA ASP A 137 5.91 -1.31 -18.28
C ASP A 137 6.93 -2.23 -17.62
N LEU A 138 6.79 -3.55 -17.76
CA LEU A 138 7.81 -4.49 -17.28
C LEU A 138 9.17 -4.24 -17.95
N ALA A 139 9.19 -3.96 -19.27
CA ALA A 139 10.43 -3.67 -19.98
C ALA A 139 11.11 -2.39 -19.47
N LYS A 140 10.34 -1.35 -19.11
CA LYS A 140 10.87 -0.14 -18.47
C LYS A 140 11.43 -0.44 -17.08
N GLU A 141 10.70 -1.21 -16.29
CA GLU A 141 11.12 -1.57 -14.92
C GLU A 141 12.43 -2.37 -14.95
N LEU A 142 12.53 -3.36 -15.83
CA LEU A 142 13.73 -4.18 -15.98
C LEU A 142 14.90 -3.44 -16.65
N ALA A 143 14.66 -2.30 -17.30
CA ALA A 143 15.71 -1.42 -17.78
C ALA A 143 16.37 -0.63 -16.62
N ASN A 144 15.72 -0.51 -15.46
CA ASN A 144 16.29 0.13 -14.29
C ASN A 144 17.23 -0.83 -13.53
N PRO A 145 18.53 -0.49 -13.36
CA PRO A 145 19.47 -1.32 -12.60
C PRO A 145 19.05 -1.57 -11.15
N ASP A 146 18.37 -0.61 -10.51
CA ASP A 146 17.94 -0.73 -9.11
C ASP A 146 16.96 -1.89 -8.93
N CYS A 147 16.04 -2.05 -9.89
CA CYS A 147 15.09 -3.16 -9.90
C CYS A 147 15.84 -4.49 -10.03
N LEU A 148 16.75 -4.61 -10.99
CA LEU A 148 17.54 -5.83 -11.16
C LEU A 148 18.36 -6.20 -9.93
N TYR A 149 18.87 -5.20 -9.21
CA TYR A 149 19.53 -5.40 -7.94
C TYR A 149 18.55 -6.02 -6.91
N TYR A 150 17.33 -5.50 -6.79
CA TYR A 150 16.31 -6.10 -5.90
C TYR A 150 15.93 -7.53 -6.29
N LEU A 151 15.79 -7.84 -7.58
CA LEU A 151 15.51 -9.21 -8.04
C LEU A 151 16.64 -10.18 -7.67
N CYS A 152 17.89 -9.73 -7.80
CA CYS A 152 19.06 -10.58 -7.60
C CYS A 152 19.45 -10.75 -6.12
N TRP A 153 19.32 -9.71 -5.29
CA TRP A 153 19.83 -9.74 -3.90
C TRP A 153 18.74 -9.72 -2.83
N TYR A 154 17.54 -9.22 -3.15
CA TYR A 154 16.46 -9.07 -2.16
C TYR A 154 15.30 -10.05 -2.39
N GLY A 155 15.38 -10.89 -3.43
CA GLY A 155 14.32 -11.84 -3.75
C GLY A 155 12.99 -11.14 -4.03
N ALA A 156 13.05 -10.00 -4.73
CA ALA A 156 11.86 -9.22 -5.07
C ALA A 156 10.77 -10.11 -5.69
N THR A 157 9.51 -9.90 -5.32
CA THR A 157 8.36 -10.49 -5.98
C THR A 157 8.16 -9.84 -7.34
N LEU A 158 7.93 -10.65 -8.37
CA LEU A 158 7.60 -10.21 -9.71
C LEU A 158 6.44 -11.06 -10.24
N SER A 159 5.23 -10.50 -10.18
CA SER A 159 4.00 -11.26 -10.35
C SER A 159 3.06 -10.60 -11.37
N LEU A 160 2.34 -11.42 -12.15
CA LEU A 160 1.27 -10.95 -13.04
C LEU A 160 -0.06 -11.55 -12.60
N GLY A 161 -0.94 -10.70 -12.08
CA GLY A 161 -2.34 -11.00 -11.82
C GLY A 161 -3.23 -10.78 -13.04
N VAL A 162 -4.20 -11.67 -13.25
CA VAL A 162 -5.29 -11.47 -14.21
C VAL A 162 -6.61 -11.37 -13.46
N TYR A 163 -7.27 -10.23 -13.57
CA TYR A 163 -8.54 -9.94 -12.93
C TYR A 163 -9.65 -9.90 -13.97
N GLN A 164 -10.73 -10.65 -13.74
CA GLN A 164 -11.93 -10.65 -14.58
C GLN A 164 -13.10 -10.17 -13.73
N ARG A 165 -13.73 -9.07 -14.14
CA ARG A 165 -14.85 -8.46 -13.42
C ARG A 165 -14.54 -8.28 -11.93
N GLY A 166 -13.36 -7.72 -11.63
CA GLY A 166 -12.90 -7.41 -10.27
C GLY A 166 -12.44 -8.60 -9.44
N PHE A 167 -12.32 -9.81 -10.01
CA PHE A 167 -11.84 -11.00 -9.32
C PHE A 167 -10.56 -11.55 -9.93
N ARG A 168 -9.56 -11.88 -9.11
CA ARG A 168 -8.35 -12.55 -9.56
C ARG A 168 -8.67 -13.96 -10.03
N VAL A 169 -8.57 -14.22 -11.32
CA VAL A 169 -8.81 -15.56 -11.91
C VAL A 169 -7.52 -16.33 -12.15
N ARG A 170 -6.37 -15.63 -12.22
CA ARG A 170 -5.07 -16.25 -12.44
C ARG A 170 -3.95 -15.38 -11.88
N ALA A 171 -2.86 -16.04 -11.52
CA ALA A 171 -1.61 -15.45 -11.07
C ALA A 171 -0.46 -16.16 -11.80
N PHE A 172 0.58 -15.42 -12.16
CA PHE A 172 1.81 -15.96 -12.72
C PHE A 172 2.98 -15.39 -11.95
N ASP A 173 3.88 -16.27 -11.50
CA ASP A 173 5.24 -15.89 -11.11
C ASP A 173 6.06 -15.72 -12.39
N LEU A 174 6.66 -14.55 -12.58
CA LEU A 174 7.42 -14.24 -13.79
C LEU A 174 8.90 -14.65 -13.68
N HIS A 175 9.41 -14.96 -12.48
CA HIS A 175 10.81 -15.35 -12.27
C HIS A 175 11.28 -16.48 -13.18
N PRO A 176 10.58 -17.63 -13.28
CA PRO A 176 11.03 -18.76 -14.10
C PRO A 176 11.10 -18.45 -15.60
N HIS A 177 10.53 -17.32 -16.01
CA HIS A 177 10.45 -16.88 -17.40
C HIS A 177 11.40 -15.72 -17.70
N LEU A 178 12.08 -15.17 -16.68
CA LEU A 178 13.01 -14.05 -16.79
C LEU A 178 14.44 -14.55 -17.01
N THR A 179 15.13 -13.96 -17.98
CA THR A 179 16.57 -14.12 -18.18
C THR A 179 17.22 -12.74 -18.21
N LEU A 180 18.18 -12.53 -17.31
CA LEU A 180 18.98 -11.31 -17.23
C LEU A 180 20.37 -11.59 -17.84
N ARG A 181 20.82 -10.74 -18.74
CA ARG A 181 22.18 -10.77 -19.29
C ARG A 181 22.88 -9.48 -18.94
N VAL A 182 24.07 -9.64 -18.40
CA VAL A 182 24.95 -8.55 -17.97
C VAL A 182 26.26 -8.70 -18.73
N ASP A 183 26.76 -7.61 -19.32
CA ASP A 183 28.01 -7.63 -20.08
C ASP A 183 29.16 -8.19 -19.22
N GLY A 184 29.84 -9.24 -19.71
CA GLY A 184 30.98 -9.85 -19.02
C GLY A 184 30.63 -10.94 -18.00
N PHE A 185 29.35 -11.25 -17.78
CA PHE A 185 28.91 -12.26 -16.83
C PHE A 185 28.05 -13.34 -17.50
N PRO A 186 27.97 -14.56 -16.91
CA PRO A 186 27.02 -15.56 -17.39
C PRO A 186 25.58 -15.05 -17.26
N ALA A 187 24.69 -15.56 -18.11
CA ALA A 187 23.27 -15.23 -18.02
C ALA A 187 22.70 -15.66 -16.67
N ILE A 188 21.93 -14.77 -16.06
CA ILE A 188 21.25 -14.98 -14.79
C ILE A 188 19.82 -15.43 -15.07
N THR A 189 19.41 -16.54 -14.46
CA THR A 189 18.03 -17.08 -14.54
C THR A 189 17.47 -17.24 -13.15
N PHE A 190 16.16 -17.13 -12.98
CA PHE A 190 15.52 -17.20 -11.67
C PHE A 190 14.72 -18.49 -11.53
N GLY A 191 14.97 -19.25 -10.45
CA GLY A 191 14.25 -20.47 -10.14
C GLY A 191 13.70 -20.45 -8.71
N PRO A 192 13.08 -21.56 -8.26
CA PRO A 192 12.52 -21.66 -6.91
C PRO A 192 13.54 -21.45 -5.78
N GLU A 193 14.81 -21.74 -6.05
CA GLU A 193 15.94 -21.56 -5.11
C GLU A 193 16.58 -20.16 -5.24
N GLY A 194 15.96 -19.24 -5.97
CA GLY A 194 16.51 -17.91 -6.27
C GLY A 194 17.29 -17.82 -7.58
N PRO A 195 18.07 -16.75 -7.77
CA PRO A 195 18.83 -16.50 -8.99
C PRO A 195 20.01 -17.46 -9.14
N ARG A 196 20.31 -17.85 -10.38
CA ARG A 196 21.35 -18.80 -10.78
C ARG A 196 22.16 -18.23 -11.94
N GLY A 197 23.40 -18.71 -12.11
CA GLY A 197 24.31 -18.26 -13.17
C GLY A 197 25.39 -17.29 -12.69
N TYR A 198 25.21 -16.70 -11.51
CA TYR A 198 26.20 -15.89 -10.80
C TYR A 198 26.29 -16.33 -9.33
N ASP A 199 27.47 -16.18 -8.73
CA ASP A 199 27.69 -16.49 -7.31
C ASP A 199 27.29 -15.29 -6.45
N PHE A 200 26.03 -15.26 -6.03
CA PHE A 200 25.47 -14.20 -5.17
C PHE A 200 25.89 -14.32 -3.70
N THR A 201 26.59 -15.40 -3.31
CA THR A 201 26.99 -15.61 -1.90
C THR A 201 28.27 -14.87 -1.54
N ARG A 202 29.08 -14.50 -2.54
CA ARG A 202 30.18 -13.56 -2.35
C ARG A 202 29.56 -12.19 -2.13
N TYR A 203 29.62 -11.70 -0.89
CA TYR A 203 29.23 -10.33 -0.55
C TYR A 203 30.18 -9.35 -1.26
N ASP A 204 29.82 -9.02 -2.50
CA ASP A 204 30.68 -8.37 -3.48
C ASP A 204 30.42 -6.86 -3.58
N GLU A 205 29.52 -6.30 -2.76
CA GLU A 205 29.17 -4.87 -2.78
C GLU A 205 30.39 -3.96 -2.54
N GLN A 206 31.42 -4.49 -1.87
CA GLN A 206 32.66 -3.78 -1.58
C GLN A 206 33.78 -4.04 -2.59
N LEU A 207 33.64 -5.02 -3.49
CA LEU A 207 34.64 -5.25 -4.53
C LEU A 207 34.36 -4.33 -5.72
N GLU A 208 35.38 -3.56 -6.09
CA GLU A 208 35.38 -2.79 -7.32
C GLU A 208 35.15 -3.73 -8.51
N GLY A 209 34.17 -3.36 -9.35
CA GLY A 209 33.82 -4.13 -10.54
C GLY A 209 32.79 -5.25 -10.31
N SER A 210 32.25 -5.44 -9.10
CA SER A 210 31.15 -6.39 -8.90
C SER A 210 29.88 -6.00 -9.64
N ILE A 211 29.03 -6.98 -10.01
CA ILE A 211 27.71 -6.71 -10.61
C ILE A 211 26.89 -5.80 -9.69
N ALA A 212 26.87 -6.11 -8.39
CA ALA A 212 26.11 -5.36 -7.39
C ALA A 212 26.52 -3.87 -7.38
N LYS A 213 27.82 -3.60 -7.30
CA LYS A 213 28.34 -2.22 -7.33
C LYS A 213 28.03 -1.53 -8.65
N GLN A 214 28.22 -2.20 -9.78
CA GLN A 214 27.93 -1.61 -11.10
C GLN A 214 26.43 -1.31 -11.30
N MET A 215 25.53 -2.13 -10.74
CA MET A 215 24.07 -1.87 -10.74
C MET A 215 23.75 -0.64 -9.89
N LEU A 216 24.25 -0.58 -8.65
CA LEU A 216 24.03 0.56 -7.74
C LEU A 216 24.63 1.87 -8.30
N ASP A 217 25.81 1.80 -8.92
CA ASP A 217 26.46 2.94 -9.57
C ASP A 217 25.83 3.26 -10.95
N ARG A 218 24.88 2.44 -11.43
CA ARG A 218 24.21 2.55 -12.74
C ARG A 218 25.16 2.62 -13.93
N THR A 219 26.29 1.92 -13.81
CA THR A 219 27.33 1.84 -14.85
C THR A 219 27.25 0.56 -15.67
N ILE A 220 26.46 -0.41 -15.20
CA ILE A 220 26.31 -1.71 -15.83
C ILE A 220 25.49 -1.62 -17.13
N ARG A 221 25.88 -2.42 -18.13
CA ARG A 221 25.04 -2.67 -19.30
C ARG A 221 24.39 -4.03 -19.17
N HIS A 222 23.08 -4.05 -19.35
CA HIS A 222 22.28 -5.25 -19.19
C HIS A 222 21.11 -5.29 -20.18
N THR A 223 20.57 -6.50 -20.35
CA THR A 223 19.30 -6.75 -21.03
C THR A 223 18.51 -7.78 -20.22
N ALA A 224 17.19 -7.64 -20.18
CA ALA A 224 16.31 -8.54 -19.47
C ALA A 224 15.18 -8.98 -20.41
N ASP A 225 15.03 -10.28 -20.57
CA ASP A 225 14.04 -10.87 -21.47
C ASP A 225 13.07 -11.76 -20.68
N VAL A 226 11.78 -11.62 -20.97
CA VAL A 226 10.73 -12.50 -20.44
C VAL A 226 10.18 -13.36 -21.56
N ALA A 227 10.21 -14.69 -21.36
CA ALA A 227 9.68 -15.68 -22.30
C ALA A 227 8.14 -15.73 -22.29
N TRP A 228 7.51 -14.66 -22.78
CA TRP A 228 6.05 -14.48 -22.79
C TRP A 228 5.28 -15.55 -23.57
N ASP A 229 5.90 -16.17 -24.57
CA ASP A 229 5.35 -17.28 -25.34
C ASP A 229 5.11 -18.54 -24.48
N ARG A 230 5.88 -18.70 -23.40
CA ARG A 230 5.70 -19.78 -22.41
C ARG A 230 4.59 -19.47 -21.42
N LEU A 231 4.21 -18.19 -21.29
CA LEU A 231 3.13 -17.74 -20.43
C LEU A 231 1.81 -17.76 -21.20
N ARG A 232 0.94 -18.74 -20.90
CA ARG A 232 -0.43 -18.77 -21.44
C ARG A 232 -1.34 -17.78 -20.70
N VAL A 233 -1.08 -16.48 -20.87
CA VAL A 233 -1.85 -15.41 -20.22
C VAL A 233 -3.21 -15.26 -20.93
N PRO A 234 -4.34 -15.45 -20.21
CA PRO A 234 -5.66 -15.29 -20.82
C PRO A 234 -5.95 -13.82 -21.14
N ALA A 235 -6.65 -13.58 -22.26
CA ALA A 235 -7.18 -12.26 -22.61
C ALA A 235 -8.25 -11.80 -21.62
N LEU A 236 -8.32 -10.50 -21.35
CA LEU A 236 -9.39 -9.91 -20.54
C LEU A 236 -10.76 -10.03 -21.25
N ARG A 237 -11.83 -10.20 -20.47
CA ARG A 237 -13.21 -10.36 -20.95
C ARG A 237 -14.12 -9.35 -20.28
N GLY A 238 -15.20 -8.96 -20.96
CA GLY A 238 -16.17 -8.00 -20.42
C GLY A 238 -15.64 -6.56 -20.43
N ASP A 239 -16.04 -5.78 -19.45
CA ASP A 239 -15.62 -4.39 -19.31
C ASP A 239 -14.18 -4.29 -18.82
N VAL A 240 -13.27 -3.86 -19.69
CA VAL A 240 -11.85 -3.69 -19.38
C VAL A 240 -11.60 -2.31 -18.75
N ALA A 241 -10.75 -2.26 -17.71
CA ALA A 241 -10.35 -1.02 -17.06
C ALA A 241 -9.57 -0.12 -18.04
N ARG A 242 -9.71 1.20 -17.87
CA ARG A 242 -9.05 2.23 -18.69
C ARG A 242 -8.58 3.38 -17.80
N GLU A 243 -7.83 4.30 -18.38
CA GLU A 243 -7.44 5.54 -17.72
C GLU A 243 -8.66 6.24 -17.07
N GLY A 244 -8.49 6.63 -15.80
CA GLY A 244 -9.56 7.21 -14.96
C GLY A 244 -10.44 6.20 -14.21
N ASP A 245 -10.33 4.90 -14.46
CA ASP A 245 -10.98 3.88 -13.64
C ASP A 245 -10.17 3.58 -12.36
N LEU A 246 -10.86 3.25 -11.27
CA LEU A 246 -10.32 2.65 -10.05
C LEU A 246 -10.65 1.16 -9.99
N VAL A 247 -9.73 0.34 -9.47
CA VAL A 247 -9.90 -1.11 -9.34
C VAL A 247 -9.48 -1.61 -7.96
N SER A 248 -10.01 -2.75 -7.51
CA SER A 248 -9.58 -3.40 -6.26
C SER A 248 -8.82 -4.68 -6.58
N ILE A 249 -7.61 -4.82 -6.04
CA ILE A 249 -6.79 -6.04 -6.14
C ILE A 249 -7.05 -7.04 -5.00
N THR A 250 -7.70 -6.60 -3.92
CA THR A 250 -8.05 -7.47 -2.79
C THR A 250 -9.29 -8.34 -3.08
N GLY A 251 -10.04 -8.02 -4.13
CA GLY A 251 -11.34 -8.63 -4.43
C GLY A 251 -12.47 -8.16 -3.50
N GLU A 252 -12.15 -7.34 -2.49
CA GLU A 252 -13.16 -6.68 -1.66
C GLU A 252 -13.66 -5.44 -2.38
N TRP A 253 -14.97 -5.40 -2.58
CA TRP A 253 -15.69 -4.29 -3.19
C TRP A 253 -16.55 -3.64 -2.11
N PHE A 254 -16.18 -2.42 -1.75
CA PHE A 254 -16.86 -1.60 -0.75
C PHE A 254 -17.82 -0.57 -1.36
N ALA A 255 -17.82 -0.46 -2.70
CA ALA A 255 -18.79 0.37 -3.40
C ALA A 255 -20.15 -0.34 -3.35
N ASP A 256 -21.05 0.19 -2.54
CA ASP A 256 -22.47 -0.08 -2.58
C ASP A 256 -23.03 0.60 -3.83
N ASP A 257 -23.76 -0.14 -4.67
CA ASP A 257 -24.28 0.38 -5.94
C ASP A 257 -25.27 1.56 -5.73
N GLU A 258 -25.73 1.76 -4.48
CA GLU A 258 -26.70 2.77 -4.10
C GLU A 258 -26.12 4.15 -3.76
N ASN A 259 -24.80 4.31 -3.61
CA ASN A 259 -24.18 5.60 -3.31
C ASN A 259 -23.11 6.01 -4.34
N PRO A 260 -23.46 6.81 -5.37
CA PRO A 260 -22.53 7.16 -6.44
C PRO A 260 -21.42 8.15 -6.04
N GLU A 261 -21.52 8.80 -4.88
CA GLU A 261 -20.53 9.78 -4.41
C GLU A 261 -19.51 9.13 -3.47
N TYR A 262 -18.60 8.37 -4.06
CA TYR A 262 -17.38 7.97 -3.35
C TYR A 262 -16.30 9.04 -3.51
N ASP A 263 -15.69 9.41 -2.39
CA ASP A 263 -14.45 10.17 -2.41
C ASP A 263 -13.30 9.26 -2.86
N GLU A 264 -12.60 9.66 -3.92
CA GLU A 264 -11.52 8.87 -4.49
C GLU A 264 -10.42 8.58 -3.44
N ASP A 265 -10.06 9.58 -2.64
CA ASP A 265 -9.07 9.42 -1.58
C ASP A 265 -9.51 8.37 -0.54
N GLU A 266 -10.80 8.29 -0.24
CA GLU A 266 -11.34 7.26 0.66
C GLU A 266 -11.27 5.86 0.05
N LEU A 267 -11.43 5.74 -1.27
CA LEU A 267 -11.28 4.47 -1.99
C LEU A 267 -9.80 4.05 -2.04
N LEU A 268 -8.88 4.98 -2.30
CA LEU A 268 -7.44 4.70 -2.26
C LEU A 268 -7.02 4.21 -0.86
N ASP A 269 -7.51 4.87 0.20
CA ASP A 269 -7.33 4.44 1.60
C ASP A 269 -7.92 3.05 1.91
N GLN A 270 -8.90 2.61 1.11
CA GLN A 270 -9.50 1.27 1.20
C GLN A 270 -8.75 0.21 0.38
N GLY A 271 -7.68 0.60 -0.33
CA GLY A 271 -6.87 -0.29 -1.16
C GLY A 271 -7.36 -0.44 -2.60
N TYR A 272 -8.14 0.52 -3.10
CA TYR A 272 -8.33 0.65 -4.54
C TYR A 272 -7.08 1.26 -5.17
N LEU A 273 -6.81 0.88 -6.42
CA LEU A 273 -5.70 1.37 -7.22
C LEU A 273 -6.22 2.07 -8.47
N ARG A 274 -5.51 3.11 -8.89
CA ARG A 274 -5.77 3.79 -10.16
C ARG A 274 -5.33 2.91 -11.32
N TYR A 275 -6.06 2.98 -12.44
CA TYR A 275 -5.48 2.61 -13.72
C TYR A 275 -4.21 3.45 -13.93
N GLY A 276 -3.06 2.81 -14.03
CA GLY A 276 -1.82 3.56 -13.95
C GLY A 276 -0.72 2.79 -13.24
N TRP A 277 0.30 3.55 -12.87
CA TRP A 277 1.31 3.13 -11.92
C TRP A 277 0.83 3.54 -10.52
N SER A 278 1.06 2.71 -9.53
CA SER A 278 0.79 3.00 -8.12
C SER A 278 1.93 2.47 -7.28
N ASP A 279 2.41 3.29 -6.37
CA ASP A 279 3.42 2.94 -5.37
C ASP A 279 2.73 2.95 -4.00
N LEU A 280 2.75 1.79 -3.35
CA LEU A 280 2.08 1.56 -2.08
C LEU A 280 3.01 1.69 -0.88
N GLU A 281 4.25 2.14 -1.10
CA GLU A 281 5.14 2.52 -0.02
C GLU A 281 4.59 3.70 0.78
N MET A 282 3.92 3.40 1.90
CA MET A 282 3.54 4.34 2.95
C MET A 282 4.35 4.13 4.24
#